data_AF-A0A1V6GX57-F1
#
_entry.id   AF-A0A1V6GX57-F1
#
_cell.length_a   1.000
_cell.length_b   1.000
_cell.length_c   1.000
_cell.angle_alpha   90.00
_cell.angle_beta   90.00
_cell.angle_gamma   90.00
#
_symmetry.space_group_name_H-M   'P 1'
#
loop_
_entity.id
_entity.type
_entity.pdbx_description
1 polymer ?
#
loop_
_entity_poly.entity_id
_entity_poly.type
_entity_poly.pdbx_seq_one_letter_code
_entity_poly.pdbx_strand_id
1 'polypeptide(L)'
;MEKNLLEAILEKTVNIGVYLNTLEFEEIEKIQPLIDERGELLRQFFSVNRSYSEREVALLRKIREADIVVQRMLEEKNAEFIKEFSGIKRGKQAMKNGYLKIVEEIRPQRNFSSEG
;
A
#
# COMPACT_ATOMS: atom_id res chain seq x y z
N MET A 1 -20.94 -6.73 -15.59
CA MET A 1 -20.79 -7.38 -14.28
C MET A 1 -19.97 -6.42 -13.45
N GLU A 2 -20.58 -5.73 -12.48
CA GLU A 2 -19.83 -4.81 -11.60
C GLU A 2 -18.87 -5.62 -10.75
N LYS A 3 -17.58 -5.26 -10.81
CA LYS A 3 -16.55 -5.85 -9.97
C LYS A 3 -16.80 -5.42 -8.52
N ASN A 4 -16.77 -6.35 -7.57
CA ASN A 4 -16.89 -5.99 -6.15
C ASN A 4 -15.74 -5.04 -5.76
N LEU A 5 -16.06 -3.94 -5.09
CA LEU A 5 -15.08 -2.92 -4.71
C LEU A 5 -13.88 -3.49 -3.93
N LEU A 6 -14.10 -4.48 -3.05
CA LEU A 6 -13.02 -5.15 -2.33
C LEU A 6 -12.13 -6.01 -3.23
N GLU A 7 -12.68 -6.62 -4.27
CA GLU A 7 -11.89 -7.37 -5.25
C GLU A 7 -11.04 -6.42 -6.10
N ALA A 8 -11.57 -5.23 -6.43
CA ALA A 8 -10.81 -4.18 -7.08
C ALA A 8 -9.67 -3.64 -6.18
N ILE A 9 -9.94 -3.40 -4.90
CA ILE A 9 -8.92 -2.99 -3.92
C ILE A 9 -7.83 -4.06 -3.80
N LEU A 10 -8.21 -5.34 -3.65
CA LEU A 10 -7.26 -6.44 -3.55
C LEU A 10 -6.36 -6.54 -4.79
N GLU A 11 -6.94 -6.48 -5.99
CA GLU A 11 -6.16 -6.49 -7.23
C GLU A 11 -5.19 -5.32 -7.30
N LYS A 12 -5.62 -4.11 -6.89
CA LYS A 12 -4.73 -2.95 -6.85
C LYS A 12 -3.60 -3.12 -5.83
N THR A 13 -3.88 -3.64 -4.63
CA THR A 13 -2.81 -3.94 -3.65
C THR A 13 -1.79 -4.93 -4.22
N VAL A 14 -2.25 -5.98 -4.89
CA VAL A 14 -1.35 -6.96 -5.53
C VAL A 14 -0.54 -6.32 -6.64
N ASN A 15 -1.17 -5.50 -7.50
CA ASN A 15 -0.49 -4.80 -8.58
C ASN A 15 0.56 -3.80 -8.08
N ILE A 16 0.30 -3.12 -6.95
CA ILE A 16 1.29 -2.28 -6.25
C ILE A 16 2.49 -3.14 -5.86
N GLY A 17 2.29 -4.31 -5.25
CA GLY A 17 3.38 -5.24 -4.92
C GLY A 17 4.17 -5.69 -6.15
N VAL A 18 3.48 -6.09 -7.23
CA VAL A 18 4.15 -6.50 -8.49
C VAL A 18 4.97 -5.35 -9.07
N TYR A 19 4.40 -4.15 -9.14
CA TYR A 19 5.10 -2.99 -9.70
C TYR A 19 6.29 -2.59 -8.84
N LEU A 20 6.14 -2.62 -7.51
CA LEU A 20 7.22 -2.37 -6.57
C LEU A 20 8.39 -3.34 -6.77
N ASN A 21 8.16 -4.63 -7.03
CA ASN A 21 9.25 -5.57 -7.36
C ASN A 21 10.06 -5.18 -8.60
N THR A 22 9.49 -4.39 -9.52
CA THR A 22 10.15 -3.99 -10.77
C THR A 22 10.82 -2.62 -10.71
N LEU A 23 10.57 -1.84 -9.66
CA LEU A 23 11.08 -0.46 -9.54
C LEU A 23 12.40 -0.40 -8.77
N GLU A 24 13.31 0.44 -9.25
CA GLU A 24 14.44 0.92 -8.44
C GLU A 24 13.95 1.92 -7.37
N PHE A 25 14.72 2.11 -6.30
CA PHE A 25 14.30 2.99 -5.20
C PHE A 25 14.15 4.46 -5.63
N GLU A 26 14.97 4.93 -6.56
CA GLU A 26 14.89 6.29 -7.12
C GLU A 26 13.57 6.53 -7.86
N GLU A 27 12.92 5.46 -8.30
CA GLU A 27 11.67 5.51 -9.05
C GLU A 27 10.45 5.24 -8.15
N ILE A 28 10.64 5.15 -6.83
CA ILE A 28 9.60 4.77 -5.88
C ILE A 28 8.38 5.68 -5.96
N GLU A 29 8.55 6.97 -6.27
CA GLU A 29 7.44 7.92 -6.43
C GLU A 29 6.48 7.56 -7.57
N LYS A 30 6.90 6.76 -8.56
CA LYS A 30 6.02 6.31 -9.65
C LYS A 30 4.88 5.41 -9.19
N ILE A 31 4.97 4.85 -7.98
CA ILE A 31 3.91 4.02 -7.41
C ILE A 31 2.79 4.86 -6.78
N GLN A 32 3.02 6.16 -6.54
CA GLN A 32 2.08 7.05 -5.85
C GLN A 32 0.68 7.06 -6.49
N PRO A 33 0.52 7.16 -7.83
CA PRO A 33 -0.81 7.15 -8.44
C PRO A 33 -1.60 5.86 -8.18
N LEU A 34 -0.90 4.72 -8.09
CA LEU A 34 -1.54 3.43 -7.79
C LEU A 34 -2.01 3.36 -6.34
N ILE A 35 -1.23 3.95 -5.42
CA ILE A 35 -1.59 4.03 -4.01
C ILE A 35 -2.77 4.99 -3.81
N ASP A 36 -2.74 6.16 -4.44
CA ASP A 36 -3.81 7.15 -4.38
C ASP A 36 -5.14 6.54 -4.85
N GLU A 37 -5.12 5.85 -5.98
CA GLU A 37 -6.29 5.18 -6.55
C GLU A 37 -6.82 4.09 -5.62
N ARG A 38 -5.94 3.22 -5.09
CA ARG A 38 -6.32 2.20 -4.10
C ARG A 38 -6.91 2.86 -2.84
N GLY A 39 -6.29 3.92 -2.34
CA GLY A 39 -6.70 4.65 -1.14
C GLY A 39 -8.09 5.27 -1.31
N GLU A 40 -8.40 5.78 -2.50
CA GLU A 40 -9.73 6.29 -2.82
C GLU A 40 -10.80 5.20 -2.77
N LEU A 41 -10.53 4.02 -3.34
CA LEU A 41 -11.46 2.89 -3.25
C LEU A 41 -11.69 2.43 -1.81
N LEU A 42 -10.64 2.42 -0.97
CA LEU A 42 -10.79 2.12 0.45
C LEU A 42 -11.66 3.15 1.17
N ARG A 43 -11.45 4.45 0.91
CA ARG A 43 -12.30 5.52 1.47
C ARG A 43 -13.75 5.35 1.04
N GLN A 44 -13.99 5.04 -0.23
CA GLN A 44 -15.34 4.76 -0.74
C GLN A 44 -15.96 3.56 -0.03
N PHE A 45 -15.22 2.45 0.13
CA PHE A 45 -15.70 1.26 0.82
C PHE A 45 -16.07 1.55 2.29
N PHE A 46 -15.23 2.29 3.01
CA PHE A 46 -15.44 2.61 4.42
C PHE A 46 -16.35 3.84 4.66
N SER A 47 -16.73 4.58 3.62
CA SER A 47 -17.67 5.70 3.75
C SER A 47 -19.07 5.27 4.18
N VAL A 48 -19.41 4.00 3.96
CA VAL A 48 -20.70 3.42 4.31
C VAL A 48 -20.55 2.61 5.59
N ASN A 49 -21.13 3.10 6.69
CA ASN A 49 -21.18 2.35 7.94
C ASN A 49 -22.20 1.20 7.81
N ARG A 50 -21.71 -0.04 7.78
CA ARG A 50 -22.53 -1.25 7.70
C ARG A 50 -21.80 -2.47 8.24
N SER A 51 -22.55 -3.50 8.57
CA SER A 51 -21.99 -4.83 8.82
C SER A 51 -21.42 -5.42 7.53
N TYR A 52 -20.28 -6.10 7.65
CA TYR A 52 -19.63 -6.80 6.54
C TYR A 52 -20.08 -8.27 6.50
N SER A 53 -20.35 -8.77 5.31
CA SER A 53 -20.56 -10.20 5.11
C SER A 53 -19.27 -11.00 5.35
N GLU A 54 -19.38 -12.31 5.61
CA GLU A 54 -18.22 -13.18 5.77
C GLU A 54 -17.26 -13.14 4.57
N ARG A 55 -17.80 -13.03 3.35
CA ARG A 55 -16.99 -12.88 2.12
C ARG A 55 -16.18 -11.58 2.14
N GLU A 56 -16.79 -10.48 2.59
CA GLU A 56 -16.12 -9.18 2.67
C GLU A 56 -15.05 -9.18 3.77
N VAL A 57 -15.33 -9.78 4.92
CA VAL A 57 -14.33 -9.98 5.98
C VAL A 57 -13.15 -10.80 5.46
N ALA A 58 -13.40 -11.86 4.70
CA ALA A 58 -12.34 -12.67 4.10
C ALA A 58 -11.51 -11.87 3.07
N LEU A 59 -12.13 -11.03 2.26
CA LEU A 59 -11.43 -10.14 1.31
C LEU A 59 -10.61 -9.07 2.04
N LEU A 60 -11.14 -8.45 3.10
CA LEU A 60 -10.41 -7.49 3.93
C LEU A 60 -9.17 -8.12 4.58
N ARG A 61 -9.26 -9.38 5.03
CA ARG A 61 -8.09 -10.12 5.53
C ARG A 61 -7.02 -10.30 4.44
N LYS A 62 -7.42 -10.68 3.22
CA LYS A 62 -6.48 -10.80 2.09
C LYS A 62 -5.85 -9.46 1.71
N ILE A 63 -6.62 -8.38 1.71
CA ILE A 63 -6.11 -7.03 1.47
C ILE A 63 -5.06 -6.68 2.53
N ARG A 64 -5.35 -6.94 3.81
CA ARG A 64 -4.39 -6.71 4.90
C ARG A 64 -3.12 -7.53 4.74
N GLU A 65 -3.22 -8.80 4.38
CA GLU A 65 -2.05 -9.66 4.13
C GLU A 65 -1.20 -9.11 2.99
N ALA A 66 -1.83 -8.67 1.90
CA ALA A 66 -1.14 -8.04 0.79
C ALA A 66 -0.49 -6.70 1.20
N ASP A 67 -1.15 -5.88 2.02
CA ASP A 67 -0.59 -4.63 2.54
C ASP A 67 0.68 -4.87 3.38
N ILE A 68 0.69 -5.93 4.21
CA ILE A 68 1.87 -6.33 4.98
C ILE A 68 3.04 -6.68 4.05
N VAL A 69 2.77 -7.42 2.97
CA VAL A 69 3.79 -7.78 1.99
C VAL A 69 4.35 -6.53 1.31
N VAL A 70 3.48 -5.63 0.82
CA VAL A 70 3.91 -4.39 0.17
C VAL A 70 4.72 -3.52 1.14
N GLN A 71 4.28 -3.38 2.39
CA GLN A 71 5.03 -2.62 3.40
C GLN A 71 6.44 -3.20 3.62
N ARG A 72 6.56 -4.53 3.69
CA ARG A 72 7.85 -5.20 3.87
C ARG A 72 8.79 -4.95 2.68
N MET A 73 8.27 -5.01 1.47
CA MET A 73 9.03 -4.71 0.25
C MET A 73 9.51 -3.26 0.21
N LEU A 74 8.70 -2.31 0.67
CA LEU A 74 9.10 -0.91 0.82
C LEU A 74 10.26 -0.78 1.82
N GLU A 75 10.16 -1.42 2.97
CA GLU A 75 11.20 -1.43 4.00
C GLU A 75 12.52 -2.02 3.48
N GLU A 76 12.45 -3.11 2.71
CA GLU A 76 13.61 -3.75 2.08
C GLU A 76 14.30 -2.81 1.08
N LYS A 77 13.55 -2.17 0.17
CA LYS A 77 14.12 -1.21 -0.78
C LYS A 77 14.75 0.00 -0.11
N ASN A 78 14.14 0.52 0.94
CA ASN A 78 14.72 1.62 1.70
C ASN A 78 16.02 1.20 2.41
N ALA A 79 16.10 -0.03 2.92
CA ALA A 79 17.33 -0.57 3.50
C ALA A 79 18.46 -0.70 2.46
N GLU A 80 18.14 -1.16 1.25
CA GLU A 80 19.07 -1.23 0.11
C GLU A 80 19.59 0.17 -0.26
N PHE A 81 18.69 1.14 -0.42
CA PHE A 81 19.06 2.53 -0.71
C PHE A 81 19.97 3.14 0.36
N ILE A 82 19.68 2.92 1.64
CA ILE A 82 20.50 3.44 2.75
C ILE A 82 21.93 2.86 2.67
N LYS A 83 22.06 1.58 2.32
CA LYS A 83 23.34 0.88 2.19
C LYS A 83 24.16 1.44 1.03
N GLU A 84 23.55 1.56 -0.15
CA GLU A 84 24.25 2.01 -1.37
C GLU A 84 24.66 3.48 -1.33
N PHE A 85 23.81 4.35 -0.77
CA PHE A 85 24.02 5.79 -0.88
C PHE A 85 24.69 6.43 0.32
N SER A 86 25.29 5.69 1.25
CA SER A 86 25.93 6.16 2.50
C SER A 86 27.06 7.21 2.32
N GLY A 87 26.72 8.40 1.80
CA GLY A 87 27.64 9.49 1.48
C GLY A 87 26.98 10.75 0.86
N ILE A 88 25.81 10.65 0.21
CA ILE A 88 25.17 11.78 -0.51
C ILE A 88 24.02 12.38 0.33
N LYS A 89 24.12 13.64 0.78
CA LYS A 89 23.19 14.22 1.78
C LYS A 89 21.90 14.87 1.25
N ARG A 90 21.92 15.53 0.08
CA ARG A 90 20.78 16.37 -0.36
C ARG A 90 19.70 15.62 -1.15
N GLY A 91 20.06 14.73 -2.09
CA GLY A 91 19.09 13.91 -2.83
C GLY A 91 18.31 12.93 -1.95
N LYS A 92 18.97 12.42 -0.89
CA LYS A 92 18.36 11.50 0.09
C LYS A 92 17.11 12.03 0.77
N GLN A 93 17.02 13.33 1.03
CA GLN A 93 15.95 13.87 1.87
C GLN A 93 14.64 14.01 1.10
N ALA A 94 14.69 14.39 -0.18
CA ALA A 94 13.52 14.42 -1.05
C ALA A 94 12.99 13.00 -1.31
N MET A 95 13.87 12.05 -1.68
CA MET A 95 13.51 10.64 -1.88
C MET A 95 12.94 10.00 -0.62
N LYS A 96 13.53 10.28 0.56
CA LYS A 96 13.00 9.83 1.85
C LYS A 96 11.60 10.38 2.13
N ASN A 97 11.32 11.63 1.78
CA ASN A 97 9.99 12.22 1.99
C ASN A 97 8.93 11.59 1.08
N GLY A 98 9.25 11.31 -0.20
CA GLY A 98 8.38 10.57 -1.10
C GLY A 98 8.08 9.15 -0.59
N TYR A 99 9.12 8.43 -0.16
CA TYR A 99 9.00 7.12 0.47
C TYR A 99 8.12 7.12 1.73
N LEU A 100 8.27 8.11 2.62
CA LEU A 100 7.49 8.17 3.85
C LEU A 100 6.00 8.33 3.60
N LYS A 101 5.59 9.14 2.61
CA LYS A 101 4.18 9.28 2.22
C LYS A 101 3.60 7.95 1.74
N ILE A 102 4.34 7.26 0.88
CA ILE A 102 3.98 5.94 0.34
C ILE A 102 3.79 4.92 1.48
N VAL A 103 4.70 4.89 2.45
CA VAL A 103 4.62 3.99 3.61
C VAL A 103 3.41 4.31 4.50
N GLU A 104 3.11 5.58 4.74
CA GLU A 104 1.98 6.00 5.55
C GLU A 104 0.65 5.54 4.95
N GLU A 105 0.51 5.57 3.64
CA GLU A 105 -0.72 5.21 2.92
C GLU A 105 -0.94 3.70 2.77
N ILE A 106 0.14 2.90 2.72
CA ILE A 106 0.06 1.44 2.63
C ILE A 106 -0.05 0.78 4.01
N ARG A 107 0.28 1.51 5.09
CA ARG A 107 0.29 0.97 6.45
C ARG A 107 -1.00 0.20 6.73
N PRO A 108 -0.93 -1.10 7.08
CA PRO A 108 -2.11 -1.90 7.35
C PRO A 108 -2.94 -1.24 8.45
N GLN A 109 -4.22 -1.00 8.17
CA GLN A 109 -5.11 -0.43 9.18
C GLN A 109 -5.19 -1.40 10.36
N ARG A 110 -4.84 -0.90 11.56
CA ARG A 110 -4.72 -1.73 12.78
C ARG A 110 -6.06 -2.34 13.22
N ASN A 111 -7.18 -1.79 12.77
CA ASN A 111 -8.52 -2.19 13.21
C ASN A 111 -9.43 -2.50 12.01
N PHE A 112 -9.40 -3.75 11.54
CA PHE A 112 -10.61 -4.36 10.92
C PHE A 112 -11.35 -5.25 11.93
N SER A 113 -10.92 -5.24 13.20
CA SER A 113 -11.49 -6.04 14.28
C SER A 113 -12.79 -5.42 14.77
N SER A 114 -13.89 -6.02 14.33
CA SER A 114 -15.01 -6.46 15.17
C SER A 114 -15.56 -5.44 16.18
N GLU A 115 -16.30 -4.45 15.68
CA GLU A 115 -17.52 -4.02 16.36
C GLU A 115 -18.66 -4.05 15.33
N GLY A 116 -19.47 -5.09 15.45
CA GLY A 116 -20.64 -5.39 14.66
C GLY A 116 -21.32 -6.59 15.29
#